data_AF-B8MC10-F1
#
_entry.id   AF-B8MC10-F1
#
_cell.length_a   1.000
_cell.length_b   1.000
_cell.length_c   1.000
_cell.angle_alpha   90.00
_cell.angle_beta   90.00
_cell.angle_gamma   90.00
#
_symmetry.space_group_name_H-M   'P 1'
#
loop_
_entity.id
_entity.type
_entity.pdbx_description
1 polymer ?
#
loop_
_entity_poly.entity_id
_entity_poly.type
_entity_poly.pdbx_seq_one_letter_code
_entity_poly.pdbx_strand_id
1 'polypeptide(L)'
;MDNILAPIQNALEGQIDFHGQQLAETLSTILLVISGIVAFIVGYIQQDIYLTLWIGLAGTAITGFVVIPPWPFYNRHPEKWLDSTGSNTNSAINVPGIVVDGVKVR
;
A
#
# COMPACT_ATOMS: atom_id res chain seq x y z
N MET A 1 -12.96 -19.63 19.08
CA MET A 1 -13.28 -19.23 17.69
C MET A 1 -12.52 -17.97 17.30
N ASP A 2 -12.04 -17.18 18.24
CA ASP A 2 -11.43 -15.86 18.00
C ASP A 2 -10.04 -15.91 17.32
N ASN A 3 -9.29 -17.00 17.53
CA ASN A 3 -7.96 -17.19 16.94
C ASN A 3 -7.93 -17.28 15.41
N ILE A 4 -9.06 -17.61 14.75
CA ILE A 4 -9.16 -17.68 13.28
C ILE A 4 -9.77 -16.41 12.67
N LEU A 5 -10.50 -15.60 13.44
CA LEU A 5 -11.05 -14.34 12.94
C LEU A 5 -10.01 -13.21 12.96
N ALA A 6 -9.12 -13.18 13.96
CA ALA A 6 -8.13 -12.10 14.09
C ALA A 6 -7.19 -11.95 12.86
N PRO A 7 -6.66 -13.03 12.25
CA PRO A 7 -5.85 -12.91 11.03
C PRO A 7 -6.64 -12.36 9.84
N ILE A 8 -7.91 -12.75 9.72
CA ILE A 8 -8.80 -12.29 8.64
C ILE A 8 -9.15 -10.82 8.86
N GLN A 9 -9.46 -10.42 10.09
CA GLN A 9 -9.70 -9.04 10.45
C GLN A 9 -8.48 -8.17 10.13
N ASN A 10 -7.27 -8.59 10.54
CA ASN A 10 -6.05 -7.85 10.23
C ASN A 10 -5.76 -7.78 8.72
N ALA A 11 -6.06 -8.84 7.97
CA ALA A 11 -5.93 -8.83 6.52
C ALA A 11 -6.97 -7.90 5.84
N LEU A 12 -8.16 -7.76 6.41
CA LEU A 12 -9.19 -6.82 5.94
C LEU A 12 -8.93 -5.38 6.38
N GLU A 13 -8.32 -5.18 7.55
CA GLU A 13 -7.86 -3.88 8.04
C GLU A 13 -6.85 -3.27 7.07
N GLY A 14 -6.08 -4.11 6.36
CA GLY A 14 -5.26 -3.66 5.23
C GLY A 14 -4.10 -2.76 5.66
N GLN A 15 -3.65 -2.86 6.91
CA GLN A 15 -2.58 -2.02 7.42
C GLN A 15 -1.27 -2.31 6.66
N ILE A 16 -0.75 -1.28 5.97
CA ILE A 16 0.48 -1.32 5.18
C ILE A 16 1.36 -0.14 5.60
N ASP A 17 2.66 -0.38 5.81
CA ASP A 17 3.65 0.67 6.08
C ASP A 17 3.84 1.59 4.87
N PHE A 18 4.34 2.82 5.04
CA PHE A 18 4.34 3.77 3.92
C PHE A 18 5.35 3.41 2.81
N HIS A 19 6.41 2.66 3.12
CA HIS A 19 7.24 2.03 2.08
C HIS A 19 6.44 1.01 1.25
N GLY A 20 5.63 0.20 1.90
CA GLY A 20 4.72 -0.76 1.30
C GLY A 20 3.66 -0.09 0.42
N GLN A 21 3.13 1.07 0.83
CA GLN A 21 2.20 1.86 0.02
C GLN A 21 2.85 2.33 -1.29
N GLN A 22 4.08 2.86 -1.23
CA GLN A 22 4.83 3.26 -2.43
C GLN A 22 5.12 2.06 -3.34
N LEU A 23 5.47 0.91 -2.76
CA LEU A 23 5.70 -0.32 -3.51
C LEU A 23 4.41 -0.80 -4.20
N ALA A 24 3.28 -0.76 -3.50
CA ALA A 24 1.96 -1.09 -4.03
C ALA A 24 1.59 -0.22 -5.24
N GLU A 25 1.81 1.10 -5.15
CA GLU A 25 1.57 2.04 -6.25
C GLU A 25 2.47 1.78 -7.46
N THR A 26 3.77 1.55 -7.21
CA THR A 26 4.76 1.27 -8.25
C THR A 26 4.42 -0.05 -8.97
N LEU A 27 4.09 -1.10 -8.22
CA LEU A 27 3.69 -2.38 -8.78
C LEU A 27 2.39 -2.28 -9.59
N SER A 28 1.39 -1.58 -9.09
CA SER A 28 0.12 -1.35 -9.81
C SER A 28 0.38 -0.75 -11.18
N THR A 29 1.17 0.33 -11.23
CA THR A 29 1.50 1.03 -12.48
C THR A 29 2.23 0.12 -13.45
N ILE A 30 3.31 -0.54 -13.00
CA ILE A 30 4.13 -1.40 -13.87
C ILE A 30 3.32 -2.58 -14.41
N LEU A 31 2.57 -3.28 -13.55
CA LEU A 31 1.83 -4.47 -13.92
C LEU A 31 0.66 -4.13 -14.88
N LEU A 32 -0.08 -3.05 -14.63
CA LEU A 32 -1.16 -2.63 -15.53
C LEU A 32 -0.64 -2.18 -16.88
N VAL A 33 0.50 -1.46 -16.92
CA VAL A 33 1.12 -1.05 -18.20
C VAL A 33 1.56 -2.27 -19.00
N ILE A 34 2.25 -3.24 -18.37
CA ILE A 34 2.66 -4.49 -19.03
C ILE A 34 1.43 -5.25 -19.55
N SER A 35 0.40 -5.39 -18.71
CA SER A 35 -0.87 -6.03 -19.09
C SER A 35 -1.50 -5.35 -20.31
N GLY A 36 -1.56 -4.01 -20.33
CA GLY A 36 -2.11 -3.25 -21.45
C GLY A 36 -1.33 -3.45 -22.75
N ILE A 37 0.00 -3.46 -22.68
CA ILE A 37 0.86 -3.73 -23.84
C ILE A 37 0.60 -5.15 -24.38
N VAL A 38 0.56 -6.15 -23.52
CA VAL A 38 0.30 -7.55 -23.92
C VAL A 38 -1.09 -7.71 -24.52
N ALA A 39 -2.12 -7.17 -23.85
CA ALA A 39 -3.49 -7.19 -24.34
C ALA A 39 -3.60 -6.56 -25.73
N PHE A 40 -2.98 -5.40 -25.93
CA PHE A 40 -2.99 -4.69 -27.20
C PHE A 40 -2.29 -5.48 -28.32
N ILE A 41 -1.06 -5.99 -28.08
CA ILE A 41 -0.31 -6.74 -29.09
C ILE A 41 -1.06 -8.01 -29.50
N VAL A 42 -1.55 -8.79 -28.54
CA VAL A 42 -2.26 -10.04 -28.82
C VAL A 42 -3.57 -9.78 -29.55
N GLY A 43 -4.35 -8.82 -29.05
CA GLY A 43 -5.60 -8.40 -29.67
C GLY A 43 -5.44 -7.87 -31.09
N TYR A 44 -4.38 -7.09 -31.33
CA TYR A 44 -4.05 -6.57 -32.65
C TYR A 44 -3.68 -7.70 -33.63
N ILE A 45 -2.84 -8.66 -33.22
CA ILE A 45 -2.47 -9.79 -34.09
C ILE A 45 -3.70 -10.62 -34.45
N GLN A 46 -4.60 -10.88 -33.48
CA GLN A 46 -5.81 -11.67 -33.71
C GLN A 46 -6.98 -10.89 -34.31
N GLN A 47 -6.87 -9.57 -34.44
CA GLN A 47 -7.95 -8.68 -34.89
C GLN A 47 -9.24 -8.86 -34.07
N ASP A 48 -9.11 -9.11 -32.75
CA ASP A 48 -10.22 -9.39 -31.85
C ASP A 48 -10.19 -8.47 -30.61
N ILE A 49 -11.18 -7.57 -30.55
CA ILE A 49 -11.34 -6.63 -29.44
C ILE A 49 -11.80 -7.31 -28.15
N TYR A 50 -12.60 -8.36 -28.22
CA TYR A 50 -13.03 -9.10 -27.02
C TYR A 50 -11.84 -9.80 -26.38
N LEU A 51 -10.96 -10.39 -27.19
CA LEU A 51 -9.73 -11.01 -26.69
C LEU A 51 -8.83 -9.98 -25.98
N THR A 52 -8.71 -8.78 -26.55
CA THR A 52 -7.98 -7.66 -25.92
C THR A 52 -8.55 -7.35 -24.53
N LEU A 53 -9.88 -7.22 -24.43
CA LEU A 53 -10.58 -6.91 -23.19
C LEU A 53 -10.43 -8.02 -22.15
N TRP A 54 -10.55 -9.30 -22.56
CA TRP A 54 -10.37 -10.43 -21.65
C TRP A 54 -8.96 -10.50 -21.08
N ILE A 55 -7.93 -10.27 -21.90
CA ILE A 55 -6.54 -10.24 -21.44
C ILE A 55 -6.32 -9.06 -20.50
N GLY A 56 -6.84 -7.87 -20.85
CA GLY A 56 -6.75 -6.68 -19.99
C GLY A 56 -7.44 -6.88 -18.63
N LEU A 57 -8.61 -7.50 -18.62
CA LEU A 57 -9.34 -7.85 -17.39
C LEU A 57 -8.59 -8.88 -16.56
N ALA A 58 -8.05 -9.92 -17.19
CA ALA A 58 -7.25 -10.92 -16.50
C ALA A 58 -6.00 -10.29 -15.86
N GLY A 59 -5.27 -9.45 -16.59
CA GLY A 59 -4.10 -8.76 -16.04
C GLY A 59 -4.44 -7.73 -14.97
N THR A 60 -5.59 -7.05 -15.07
CA THR A 60 -6.09 -6.18 -14.00
C THR A 60 -6.43 -6.98 -12.74
N ALA A 61 -7.09 -8.12 -12.87
CA ALA A 61 -7.41 -9.00 -11.74
C ALA A 61 -6.13 -9.54 -11.07
N ILE A 62 -5.14 -9.96 -11.86
CA ILE A 62 -3.83 -10.39 -11.35
C ILE A 62 -3.14 -9.24 -10.61
N THR A 63 -3.15 -8.03 -11.18
CA THR A 63 -2.55 -6.86 -10.54
C THR A 63 -3.25 -6.54 -9.22
N GLY A 64 -4.58 -6.57 -9.20
CA GLY A 64 -5.37 -6.41 -7.98
C GLY A 64 -5.02 -7.44 -6.92
N PHE A 65 -4.87 -8.72 -7.31
CA PHE A 65 -4.44 -9.76 -6.38
C PHE A 65 -3.04 -9.51 -5.80
N VAL A 66 -2.11 -8.97 -6.59
CA VAL A 66 -0.75 -8.66 -6.11
C VAL A 66 -0.74 -7.44 -5.19
N VAL A 67 -1.54 -6.42 -5.48
CA VAL A 67 -1.43 -5.10 -4.83
C VAL A 67 -2.41 -4.89 -3.68
N ILE A 68 -3.62 -5.46 -3.75
CA ILE A 68 -4.71 -5.16 -2.80
C ILE A 68 -4.53 -5.84 -1.44
N PRO A 69 -4.21 -7.14 -1.34
CA PRO A 69 -4.05 -7.77 -0.04
C PRO A 69 -2.82 -7.21 0.69
N PRO A 70 -2.87 -7.04 2.02
CA PRO A 70 -1.73 -6.57 2.81
C PRO A 70 -0.72 -7.70 3.01
N TRP A 71 -0.04 -8.08 1.94
CA TRP A 71 0.96 -9.14 1.98
C TRP A 71 2.07 -8.80 2.97
N PRO A 72 2.69 -9.80 3.62
CA PRO A 72 3.72 -9.57 4.63
C PRO A 72 4.96 -8.82 4.11
N PHE A 73 5.17 -8.75 2.79
CA PHE A 73 6.27 -7.98 2.21
C PHE A 73 6.02 -6.47 2.17
N TYR A 74 4.76 -6.03 2.26
CA TYR A 74 4.37 -4.62 2.37
C TYR A 74 4.55 -4.05 3.78
N ASN A 75 4.91 -4.88 4.77
CA ASN A 75 5.06 -4.48 6.18
C ASN A 75 6.46 -4.76 6.74
N ARG A 76 7.50 -4.71 5.89
CA ARG A 76 8.88 -5.02 6.28
C ARG A 76 9.63 -3.84 6.90
N HIS A 77 9.11 -2.62 6.73
CA HIS A 77 9.77 -1.39 7.16
C HIS A 77 8.84 -0.60 8.09
N PRO A 78 8.64 -1.08 9.34
CA PRO A 78 7.80 -0.39 10.28
C PRO A 78 8.36 1.01 10.57
N GLU A 79 7.52 2.02 10.34
CA GLU A 79 7.93 3.40 10.48
C GLU A 79 7.90 3.82 11.95
N LYS A 80 9.00 4.40 12.39
CA LYS A 80 9.07 4.97 13.73
C LYS A 80 8.43 6.36 13.71
N TRP A 81 7.18 6.41 14.12
CA TRP A 81 6.49 7.67 14.37
C TRP A 81 7.17 8.43 15.52
N LEU A 82 7.23 9.75 15.41
CA LEU A 82 7.62 10.62 16.53
C LEU A 82 6.50 10.53 17.57
N ASP A 83 6.86 10.27 18.84
CA ASP A 83 5.90 10.29 19.93
C ASP A 83 5.22 11.65 19.97
N SER A 84 3.88 11.67 19.97
CA SER A 84 3.12 12.88 20.22
C SER A 84 3.52 13.37 21.62
N THR A 85 4.35 14.41 21.68
CA THR A 85 4.78 14.97 22.95
C THR A 85 3.57 15.68 23.55
N GLY A 86 2.76 14.94 24.31
CA GLY A 86 1.51 15.42 24.88
C GLY A 86 1.04 14.56 26.05
N SER A 87 1.46 14.96 27.25
CA SER A 87 0.99 14.51 28.57
C SER A 87 1.56 13.18 29.11
N ASN A 88 2.64 13.28 29.90
CA ASN A 88 2.55 13.07 31.35
C ASN A 88 3.91 13.29 32.07
N THR A 89 3.88 14.28 32.97
CA THR A 89 4.53 14.36 34.30
C THR A 89 6.07 14.33 34.48
N ASN A 90 6.57 15.46 35.00
CA ASN A 90 7.63 15.57 36.03
C ASN A 90 8.99 14.89 35.78
N SER A 91 9.70 15.26 34.71
CA SER A 91 11.13 14.99 34.62
C SER A 91 11.86 16.14 33.95
N ALA A 92 12.87 16.65 34.65
CA ALA A 92 13.70 17.79 34.31
C ALA A 92 14.64 17.50 33.13
N ILE A 93 14.07 17.22 31.95
CA ILE A 93 14.83 17.07 30.70
C ILE A 93 14.32 18.13 29.72
N ASN A 94 15.18 19.10 29.42
CA ASN A 94 14.99 20.08 28.36
C ASN A 94 15.01 19.36 27.00
N VAL A 95 13.87 18.81 26.56
CA VAL A 95 13.66 18.44 25.17
C VAL A 95 12.99 19.63 24.47
N PRO A 96 13.63 20.25 23.45
CA PRO A 96 13.00 21.33 22.70
C PRO A 96 11.73 20.77 22.03
N GLY A 97 10.58 21.31 22.39
CA GLY A 97 9.28 20.90 21.86
C GLY A 97 9.22 21.01 20.34
N ILE A 98 8.32 20.25 19.72
CA ILE A 98 8.12 20.22 18.27
C ILE A 98 7.74 21.64 17.81
N VAL A 99 8.63 22.27 17.05
CA VAL A 99 8.42 23.59 16.45
C VAL A 99 7.96 23.37 15.02
N VAL A 100 6.70 23.72 14.72
CA VAL A 100 6.19 23.74 13.35
C VAL A 100 6.17 25.22 12.94
N ASP A 101 6.92 25.58 11.91
CA ASP A 101 7.04 26.96 11.38
C ASP A 101 7.43 28.04 12.40
N GLY A 102 8.36 27.72 13.30
CA GLY A 102 8.83 28.66 14.32
C GLY A 102 7.83 28.90 15.46
N VAL A 103 6.63 28.31 15.41
CA VAL A 103 5.62 28.41 16.46
C VAL A 103 5.59 27.11 17.25
N LYS A 104 5.79 27.24 18.56
CA LYS A 104 5.68 26.12 19.50
C LYS A 104 4.20 25.77 19.66
N VAL A 105 3.77 24.69 19.04
CA VAL A 105 2.41 24.16 19.23
C VAL A 105 2.40 23.39 20.55
N ARG A 106 1.45 23.71 21.43
CA ARG A 106 1.38 23.21 22.80
C ARG A 106 0.31 22.13 22.93
#